data_AF-I0JK32-F1
#
_entry.id   AF-I0JK32-F1
#
_cell.length_a   1.000
_cell.length_b   1.000
_cell.length_c   1.000
_cell.angle_alpha   90.00
_cell.angle_beta   90.00
_cell.angle_gamma   90.00
#
_symmetry.space_group_name_H-M   'P 1'
#
loop_
_entity.id
_entity.type
_entity.pdbx_description
1 polymer ?
#
loop_
_entity_poly.entity_id
_entity_poly.type
_entity_poly.pdbx_seq_one_letter_code
_entity_poly.pdbx_strand_id
1 'polypeptide(L)'
;MKYLYLFIIYAGGLVISSLGLALIIKSGLGVGPADSIAVGLSMRFPITVGSVMIAAFVILLLLNAWLEKKRPQYESLIPIIIRGRTVDLFLYGMLENANYEVWWTQWGTFSLGLLATAMGVAVYLRTPFPRIPLDHFMMIMNEKTKQSKGFIRIIAESAMAFVGYLLGAPVGIGTLIVALLLGPFIQWSYFWARPIARLWSDSARSSSASD
;
A
#
# COMPACT_ATOMS: atom_id res chain seq x y z
N MET A 1 -7.65 -26.46 0.84
CA MET A 1 -7.52 -25.77 2.15
C MET A 1 -6.30 -24.83 2.23
N LYS A 2 -5.11 -25.22 1.77
CA LYS A 2 -3.88 -24.40 1.84
C LYS A 2 -3.97 -23.00 1.17
N TYR A 3 -4.55 -22.91 -0.03
CA TYR A 3 -4.73 -21.62 -0.72
C TYR A 3 -5.70 -20.67 0.01
N LEU A 4 -6.76 -21.21 0.62
CA LEU A 4 -7.69 -20.43 1.44
C LEU A 4 -6.96 -19.84 2.66
N TYR A 5 -6.11 -20.63 3.31
CA TYR A 5 -5.28 -20.16 4.42
C TYR A 5 -4.31 -19.05 3.99
N LEU A 6 -3.62 -19.22 2.86
CA LEU A 6 -2.76 -18.16 2.30
C LEU A 6 -3.56 -16.90 1.95
N PHE A 7 -4.80 -17.04 1.47
CA PHE A 7 -5.67 -15.91 1.15
C PHE A 7 -6.10 -15.16 2.41
N ILE A 8 -6.39 -15.87 3.51
CA ILE A 8 -6.68 -15.26 4.80
C ILE A 8 -5.47 -14.46 5.30
N ILE A 9 -4.25 -15.00 5.19
CA ILE A 9 -3.01 -14.28 5.52
C ILE A 9 -2.85 -13.03 4.65
N TYR A 10 -3.10 -13.16 3.34
CA TYR A 10 -3.04 -12.06 2.40
C TYR A 10 -4.04 -10.94 2.73
N ALA A 11 -5.30 -11.29 2.94
CA ALA A 11 -6.35 -10.36 3.35
C ALA A 11 -6.03 -9.70 4.69
N GLY A 12 -5.52 -10.48 5.66
CA GLY A 12 -5.06 -9.97 6.95
C GLY A 12 -3.93 -8.95 6.80
N GLY A 13 -2.94 -9.23 5.94
CA GLY A 13 -1.86 -8.29 5.62
C GLY A 13 -2.38 -6.98 5.00
N LEU A 14 -3.34 -7.08 4.06
CA LEU A 14 -4.00 -5.90 3.49
C LEU A 14 -4.75 -5.09 4.54
N VAL A 15 -5.50 -5.75 5.43
CA VAL A 15 -6.24 -5.09 6.52
C VAL A 15 -5.31 -4.38 7.49
N ILE A 16 -4.25 -5.06 7.95
CA ILE A 16 -3.24 -4.47 8.84
C ILE A 16 -2.55 -3.28 8.17
N SER A 17 -2.22 -3.40 6.87
CA SER A 17 -1.60 -2.29 6.14
C SER A 17 -2.53 -1.08 5.99
N SER A 18 -3.83 -1.34 5.83
CA SER A 18 -4.87 -0.32 5.69
C SER A 18 -5.13 0.39 7.03
N LEU A 19 -5.13 -0.36 8.14
CA LEU A 19 -5.16 0.20 9.49
C LEU A 19 -3.95 1.11 9.72
N GLY A 20 -2.77 0.65 9.35
CA GLY A 20 -1.54 1.44 9.47
C GLY A 20 -1.62 2.77 8.71
N LEU A 21 -2.10 2.74 7.46
CA LEU A 21 -2.33 3.94 6.67
C LEU A 21 -3.36 4.88 7.32
N ALA A 22 -4.47 4.34 7.83
CA ALA A 22 -5.48 5.13 8.52
C ALA A 22 -4.93 5.83 9.77
N LEU A 23 -4.10 5.13 10.56
CA LEU A 23 -3.40 5.72 11.72
C LEU A 23 -2.41 6.81 11.31
N ILE A 24 -1.65 6.61 10.23
CA ILE A 24 -0.75 7.64 9.70
C ILE A 24 -1.54 8.90 9.34
N ILE A 25 -2.64 8.76 8.58
CA ILE A 25 -3.49 9.89 8.19
C ILE A 25 -4.08 10.59 9.42
N LYS A 26 -4.64 9.83 10.36
CA LYS A 26 -5.26 10.35 11.59
C LYS A 26 -4.27 10.99 12.56
N SER A 27 -2.98 10.65 12.47
CA SER A 27 -1.95 11.30 13.30
C SER A 27 -1.75 12.79 12.97
N GLY A 28 -2.18 13.24 11.78
CA GLY A 28 -2.00 14.62 11.32
C GLY A 28 -0.57 14.99 10.92
N LEU A 29 0.42 14.10 11.11
CA LEU A 29 1.83 14.37 10.81
C LEU A 29 2.17 14.22 9.32
N GLY A 30 1.34 13.52 8.56
CA GLY A 30 1.55 13.32 7.14
C GLY A 30 0.65 12.26 6.52
N VAL A 31 0.92 11.95 5.26
CA VAL A 31 0.34 10.82 4.51
C VAL A 31 1.43 10.15 3.67
N GLY A 32 1.28 8.87 3.34
CA GLY A 32 2.18 8.20 2.39
C GLY A 32 2.26 8.93 1.04
N PRO A 33 3.44 9.07 0.42
CA PRO A 33 3.61 9.83 -0.82
C PRO A 33 2.64 9.41 -1.93
N ALA A 34 2.45 8.09 -2.12
CA ALA A 34 1.55 7.55 -3.13
C ALA A 34 0.06 7.74 -2.77
N ASP A 35 -0.28 7.73 -1.48
CA ASP A 35 -1.66 7.87 -1.00
C ASP A 35 -2.08 9.35 -0.90
N SER A 36 -1.13 10.29 -1.00
CA SER A 36 -1.37 11.74 -0.87
C SER A 36 -2.37 12.29 -1.90
N ILE A 37 -2.37 11.79 -3.13
CA ILE A 37 -3.33 12.19 -4.17
C ILE A 37 -4.75 11.80 -3.74
N ALA A 38 -4.92 10.59 -3.20
CA ALA A 38 -6.23 10.09 -2.78
C ALA A 38 -6.77 10.89 -1.59
N VAL A 39 -5.90 11.19 -0.61
CA VAL A 39 -6.26 12.05 0.52
C VAL A 39 -6.60 13.47 0.06
N GLY A 40 -5.77 14.09 -0.77
CA GLY A 40 -6.01 15.45 -1.26
C GLY A 40 -7.31 15.57 -2.06
N LEU A 41 -7.62 14.60 -2.92
CA LEU A 41 -8.90 14.57 -3.65
C LEU A 41 -10.09 14.39 -2.71
N SER A 42 -10.00 13.49 -1.72
CA SER A 42 -11.08 13.28 -0.74
C SER A 42 -11.38 14.50 0.12
N MET A 43 -10.43 15.42 0.28
CA MET A 43 -10.63 16.67 1.01
C MET A 43 -11.33 17.75 0.16
N ARG A 44 -11.35 17.61 -1.17
CA ARG A 44 -11.98 18.58 -2.09
C ARG A 44 -13.32 18.13 -2.64
N PHE A 45 -13.56 16.83 -2.70
CA PHE A 45 -14.77 16.24 -3.27
C PHE A 45 -15.50 15.39 -2.23
N PRO A 46 -16.83 15.21 -2.33
CA PRO A 46 -17.61 14.36 -1.42
C PRO A 46 -17.39 12.87 -1.73
N ILE A 47 -16.14 12.43 -1.71
CA ILE A 47 -15.70 11.07 -2.02
C ILE A 47 -14.70 10.61 -0.94
N THR A 48 -14.73 9.33 -0.62
CA THR A 48 -13.87 8.76 0.42
C THR A 48 -12.46 8.51 -0.09
N VAL A 49 -11.46 8.54 0.80
CA VAL A 49 -10.05 8.22 0.47
C VAL A 49 -9.94 6.88 -0.25
N GLY A 50 -10.58 5.84 0.29
CA GLY A 50 -10.57 4.49 -0.27
C GLY A 50 -11.20 4.40 -1.65
N SER A 51 -12.27 5.14 -1.92
CA SER A 51 -12.88 5.19 -3.26
C SER A 51 -11.92 5.80 -4.29
N VAL A 52 -11.20 6.87 -3.91
CA VAL A 52 -10.19 7.47 -4.79
C VAL A 52 -9.01 6.53 -4.99
N MET A 53 -8.55 5.83 -3.95
CA MET A 53 -7.50 4.81 -4.07
C MET A 53 -7.91 3.69 -5.03
N ILE A 54 -9.15 3.22 -4.96
CA ILE A 54 -9.68 2.20 -5.88
C ILE A 54 -9.64 2.71 -7.31
N ALA A 55 -10.18 3.91 -7.56
CA ALA A 55 -10.18 4.51 -8.89
C ALA A 55 -8.75 4.70 -9.43
N ALA A 56 -7.85 5.25 -8.62
CA ALA A 56 -6.46 5.48 -9.00
C ALA A 56 -5.72 4.17 -9.35
N PHE A 57 -5.89 3.11 -8.55
CA PHE A 57 -5.25 1.83 -8.85
C PHE A 57 -5.89 1.10 -10.03
N VAL A 58 -7.19 1.26 -10.27
CA VAL A 58 -7.84 0.75 -11.50
C VAL A 58 -7.27 1.48 -12.73
N ILE A 59 -7.13 2.80 -12.68
CA ILE A 59 -6.50 3.59 -13.76
C ILE A 59 -5.05 3.10 -13.98
N LEU A 60 -4.30 2.90 -12.90
CA LEU A 60 -2.91 2.44 -12.99
C LEU A 60 -2.79 1.01 -13.54
N LEU A 61 -3.75 0.14 -13.20
CA LEU A 61 -3.85 -1.21 -13.77
C LEU A 61 -4.03 -1.18 -15.29
N LEU A 62 -4.95 -0.33 -15.77
CA LEU A 62 -5.21 -0.15 -17.21
C LEU A 62 -4.01 0.50 -17.91
N LEU A 63 -3.37 1.48 -17.27
CA LEU A 63 -2.16 2.12 -17.78
C LEU A 63 -1.02 1.11 -17.94
N ASN A 64 -0.80 0.25 -16.95
CA ASN A 64 0.22 -0.81 -17.02
C ASN A 64 -0.05 -1.76 -18.18
N ALA A 65 -1.30 -2.20 -18.34
CA ALA A 65 -1.72 -3.07 -19.44
C ALA A 65 -1.44 -2.44 -20.82
N TRP A 66 -1.74 -1.15 -20.96
CA TRP A 66 -1.49 -0.39 -22.18
C TRP A 66 0.01 -0.21 -22.45
N LEU A 67 0.81 0.13 -21.43
CA LEU A 67 2.26 0.34 -21.54
C LEU A 67 3.03 -0.94 -21.90
N GLU A 68 2.56 -2.09 -21.42
CA GLU A 68 3.10 -3.41 -21.72
C GLU A 68 2.53 -4.03 -23.00
N LYS A 69 1.43 -3.49 -23.54
CA LYS A 69 0.62 -4.10 -24.61
C LYS A 69 0.16 -5.52 -24.26
N LYS A 70 -0.22 -5.74 -23.00
CA LYS A 70 -0.72 -7.02 -22.46
C LYS A 70 -2.12 -6.87 -21.88
N ARG A 71 -2.78 -7.98 -21.59
CA ARG A 71 -4.06 -7.97 -20.87
C ARG A 71 -3.88 -7.36 -19.47
N PRO A 72 -4.85 -6.56 -18.97
CA PRO A 72 -4.84 -6.12 -17.59
C PRO A 72 -4.82 -7.31 -16.63
N GLN A 73 -4.02 -7.18 -15.57
CA GLN A 73 -3.98 -8.15 -14.47
C GLN A 73 -5.20 -7.92 -13.56
N TYR A 74 -6.37 -8.37 -14.01
CA TYR A 74 -7.63 -8.22 -13.26
C TYR A 74 -7.59 -8.86 -11.87
N GLU A 75 -6.66 -9.77 -11.63
CA GLU A 75 -6.42 -10.38 -10.34
C GLU A 75 -6.04 -9.33 -9.28
N SER A 76 -5.44 -8.19 -9.68
CA SER A 76 -5.16 -7.05 -8.79
C SER A 76 -6.42 -6.29 -8.36
N LEU A 77 -7.60 -6.52 -8.93
CA LEU A 77 -8.84 -5.87 -8.48
C LEU A 77 -9.21 -6.27 -7.04
N ILE A 78 -8.92 -7.52 -6.66
CA ILE A 78 -9.21 -8.04 -5.31
C ILE A 78 -8.48 -7.21 -4.23
N PRO A 79 -7.14 -7.09 -4.24
CA PRO A 79 -6.45 -6.27 -3.25
C PRO A 79 -6.82 -4.80 -3.31
N ILE A 80 -7.10 -4.25 -4.49
CA ILE A 80 -7.49 -2.84 -4.65
C ILE A 80 -8.78 -2.57 -3.89
N ILE A 81 -9.81 -3.42 -4.09
CA ILE A 81 -11.10 -3.27 -3.44
C ILE A 81 -10.99 -3.51 -1.93
N ILE A 82 -10.30 -4.59 -1.52
CA ILE A 82 -10.10 -4.89 -0.09
C ILE A 82 -9.41 -3.71 0.59
N ARG A 83 -8.25 -3.27 0.07
CA ARG A 83 -7.49 -2.16 0.65
C ARG A 83 -8.31 -0.88 0.72
N GLY A 84 -8.94 -0.47 -0.39
CA GLY A 84 -9.73 0.76 -0.42
C GLY A 84 -10.89 0.74 0.57
N ARG A 85 -11.68 -0.34 0.60
CA ARG A 85 -12.81 -0.46 1.53
C ARG A 85 -12.36 -0.56 2.98
N THR A 86 -11.25 -1.23 3.25
CA THR A 86 -10.72 -1.32 4.62
C THR A 86 -10.15 0.01 5.10
N VAL A 87 -9.49 0.79 4.25
CA VAL A 87 -9.06 2.16 4.60
C VAL A 87 -10.27 3.01 4.97
N ASP A 88 -11.35 2.96 4.19
CA ASP A 88 -12.58 3.70 4.50
C ASP A 88 -13.22 3.27 5.83
N LEU A 89 -13.30 1.94 6.06
CA LEU A 89 -13.81 1.39 7.32
C LEU A 89 -13.05 1.94 8.53
N PHE A 90 -11.73 2.04 8.44
CA PHE A 90 -10.93 2.58 9.53
C PHE A 90 -11.06 4.09 9.64
N LEU A 91 -10.93 4.84 8.55
CA LEU A 91 -10.93 6.31 8.58
C LEU A 91 -12.28 6.91 8.98
N TYR A 92 -13.37 6.38 8.43
CA TYR A 92 -14.73 6.92 8.55
C TYR A 92 -15.65 6.05 9.41
N GLY A 93 -15.13 4.95 9.98
CA GLY A 93 -15.86 4.11 10.93
C GLY A 93 -15.13 4.05 12.27
N MET A 94 -14.09 3.22 12.35
CA MET A 94 -13.45 2.90 13.63
C MET A 94 -12.65 4.06 14.24
N LEU A 95 -12.02 4.89 13.42
CA LEU A 95 -11.19 6.03 13.83
C LEU A 95 -11.86 7.38 13.53
N GLU A 96 -13.15 7.40 13.17
CA GLU A 96 -13.84 8.64 12.80
C GLU A 96 -13.72 9.69 13.91
N ASN A 97 -14.08 9.29 15.13
CA ASN A 97 -14.07 10.13 16.33
C ASN A 97 -12.72 10.16 17.08
N ALA A 98 -11.67 9.55 16.51
CA ALA A 98 -10.35 9.53 17.14
C ALA A 98 -9.63 10.86 16.89
N ASN A 99 -9.42 11.64 17.95
CA ASN A 99 -8.66 12.90 17.93
C ASN A 99 -7.32 12.73 18.62
N TYR A 100 -6.24 13.03 17.89
CA TYR A 100 -4.86 12.98 18.38
C TYR A 100 -4.26 14.38 18.32
N GLU A 101 -4.77 15.31 19.15
CA GLU A 101 -4.31 16.70 19.13
C GLU A 101 -3.01 16.92 19.90
N VAL A 102 -2.67 15.98 20.81
CA VAL A 102 -1.51 16.12 21.66
C VAL A 102 -0.28 15.52 21.00
N TRP A 103 0.85 16.26 20.98
CA TRP A 103 2.04 15.92 20.21
C TRP A 103 2.56 14.49 20.43
N TRP A 104 2.58 13.98 21.68
CA TRP A 104 3.02 12.61 21.96
C TRP A 104 2.05 11.56 21.38
N THR A 105 0.74 11.85 21.39
CA THR A 105 -0.26 10.95 20.79
C THR A 105 -0.16 10.94 19.27
N GLN A 106 0.16 12.07 18.63
CA GLN A 106 0.40 12.14 17.19
C GLN A 106 1.58 11.27 16.78
N TRP A 107 2.73 11.46 17.42
CA TRP A 107 3.94 10.69 17.11
C TRP A 107 3.80 9.20 17.46
N GLY A 108 3.13 8.88 18.56
CA GLY A 108 2.81 7.50 18.94
C GLY A 108 1.93 6.82 17.89
N THR A 109 0.80 7.44 17.53
CA THR A 109 -0.14 6.93 16.52
C THR A 109 0.53 6.82 15.15
N PHE A 110 1.31 7.81 14.74
CA PHE A 110 2.06 7.78 13.48
C PHE A 110 3.07 6.63 13.46
N SER A 111 3.85 6.45 14.53
CA SER A 111 4.86 5.39 14.62
C SER A 111 4.22 4.00 14.57
N LEU A 112 3.12 3.81 15.32
CA LEU A 112 2.32 2.58 15.25
C LEU A 112 1.75 2.36 13.85
N GLY A 113 1.24 3.41 13.21
CA GLY A 113 0.73 3.37 11.85
C GLY A 113 1.79 2.98 10.84
N LEU A 114 3.00 3.54 10.93
CA LEU A 114 4.13 3.23 10.08
C LEU A 114 4.56 1.76 10.23
N LEU A 115 4.70 1.27 11.46
CA LEU A 115 5.05 -0.12 11.74
C LEU A 115 3.96 -1.08 11.25
N ALA A 116 2.69 -0.80 11.54
CA ALA A 116 1.56 -1.61 11.08
C ALA A 116 1.50 -1.65 9.54
N THR A 117 1.69 -0.50 8.88
CA THR A 117 1.75 -0.43 7.41
C THR A 117 2.86 -1.33 6.88
N ALA A 118 4.07 -1.20 7.42
CA ALA A 118 5.22 -1.98 6.99
C ALA A 118 5.03 -3.49 7.21
N MET A 119 4.51 -3.89 8.36
CA MET A 119 4.23 -5.29 8.69
C MET A 119 3.14 -5.87 7.79
N GLY A 120 2.02 -5.17 7.62
CA GLY A 120 0.93 -5.62 6.75
C GLY A 120 1.38 -5.78 5.30
N VAL A 121 2.16 -4.81 4.78
CA VAL A 121 2.77 -4.88 3.45
C VAL A 121 3.71 -6.07 3.32
N ALA A 122 4.57 -6.29 4.31
CA ALA A 122 5.49 -7.43 4.31
C ALA A 122 4.75 -8.78 4.31
N VAL A 123 3.63 -8.89 5.03
CA VAL A 123 2.79 -10.10 5.10
C VAL A 123 2.15 -10.39 3.75
N TYR A 124 1.43 -9.44 3.15
CA TYR A 124 0.70 -9.73 1.91
C TYR A 124 1.65 -9.96 0.73
N LEU A 125 2.79 -9.25 0.67
CA LEU A 125 3.79 -9.43 -0.40
C LEU A 125 4.52 -10.78 -0.34
N ARG A 126 4.44 -11.50 0.78
CA ARG A 126 5.01 -12.85 0.95
C ARG A 126 4.06 -13.98 0.55
N THR A 127 2.86 -13.65 0.07
CA THR A 127 1.89 -14.61 -0.43
C THR A 127 1.95 -14.70 -1.96
N PRO A 128 1.40 -15.76 -2.61
CA PRO A 128 1.43 -15.90 -4.06
C PRO A 128 0.41 -15.01 -4.81
N PHE A 129 -0.33 -14.17 -4.09
CA PHE A 129 -1.42 -13.38 -4.67
C PHE A 129 -0.90 -12.11 -5.37
N PRO A 130 -1.72 -11.52 -6.26
CA PRO A 130 -1.37 -10.33 -7.02
C PRO A 130 -0.94 -9.16 -6.14
N ARG A 131 -0.02 -8.37 -6.66
CA ARG A 131 0.45 -7.13 -6.02
C ARG A 131 -0.43 -5.96 -6.44
N ILE A 132 -0.30 -4.86 -5.71
CA ILE A 132 -0.99 -3.61 -6.03
C ILE A 132 -0.35 -3.02 -7.32
N PRO A 133 -1.14 -2.44 -8.24
CA PRO A 133 -0.64 -1.98 -9.55
C PRO A 133 0.52 -0.98 -9.51
N LEU A 134 0.70 -0.25 -8.40
CA LEU A 134 1.78 0.70 -8.23
C LEU A 134 3.16 0.04 -8.30
N ASP A 135 3.32 -1.12 -7.67
CA ASP A 135 4.57 -1.87 -7.71
C ASP A 135 4.88 -2.34 -9.14
N HIS A 136 3.84 -2.69 -9.91
CA HIS A 136 3.98 -3.11 -11.30
C HIS A 136 4.37 -1.93 -12.20
N PHE A 137 3.78 -0.76 -11.99
CA PHE A 137 4.15 0.46 -12.71
C PHE A 137 5.64 0.81 -12.54
N MET A 138 6.16 0.72 -11.31
CA MET A 138 7.59 0.97 -11.04
C MET A 138 8.50 -0.03 -11.77
N MET A 139 8.07 -1.29 -11.95
CA MET A 139 8.80 -2.30 -12.72
C MET A 139 8.83 -1.96 -14.21
N ILE A 140 7.69 -1.59 -14.80
CA ILE A 140 7.60 -1.21 -16.22
C ILE A 140 8.48 0.01 -16.52
N MET A 141 8.44 1.01 -15.64
CA MET A 141 9.27 2.21 -15.78
C MET A 141 10.76 1.88 -15.67
N ASN A 142 11.14 0.90 -14.82
CA ASN A 142 12.51 0.44 -14.70
C ASN A 142 13.05 -0.15 -15.99
N GLU A 143 12.26 -1.03 -16.62
CA GLU A 143 12.61 -1.65 -17.89
C GLU A 143 12.70 -0.63 -19.04
N LYS A 144 11.78 0.35 -19.08
CA LYS A 144 11.76 1.38 -20.13
C LYS A 144 12.85 2.43 -19.98
N THR A 145 13.16 2.87 -18.77
CA THR A 145 14.09 3.99 -18.52
C THR A 145 15.53 3.54 -18.23
N LYS A 146 15.75 2.24 -17.96
CA LYS A 146 17.06 1.67 -17.55
C LYS A 146 17.68 2.33 -16.30
N GLN A 147 16.89 3.06 -15.53
CA GLN A 147 17.32 3.66 -14.27
C GLN A 147 17.26 2.64 -13.12
N SER A 148 17.74 2.99 -11.93
CA SER A 148 17.58 2.11 -10.76
C SER A 148 16.12 2.11 -10.26
N LYS A 149 15.68 1.00 -9.66
CA LYS A 149 14.33 0.90 -9.07
C LYS A 149 14.10 1.95 -7.98
N GLY A 150 15.14 2.25 -7.21
CA GLY A 150 15.11 3.28 -6.16
C GLY A 150 14.88 4.68 -6.74
N PHE A 151 15.59 5.04 -7.82
CA PHE A 151 15.45 6.35 -8.45
C PHE A 151 14.04 6.59 -8.99
N ILE A 152 13.47 5.59 -9.69
CA ILE A 152 12.10 5.66 -10.23
C ILE A 152 11.08 5.79 -9.12
N ARG A 153 11.27 5.03 -8.03
CA ARG A 153 10.40 5.11 -6.86
C ARG A 153 10.43 6.50 -6.25
N ILE A 154 11.62 7.06 -6.03
CA ILE A 154 11.78 8.41 -5.46
C ILE A 154 11.09 9.45 -6.34
N ILE A 155 11.31 9.44 -7.66
CA ILE A 155 10.66 10.39 -8.57
C ILE A 155 9.14 10.23 -8.55
N ALA A 156 8.64 9.00 -8.69
CA ALA A 156 7.20 8.75 -8.72
C ALA A 156 6.53 9.16 -7.39
N GLU A 157 7.11 8.76 -6.26
CA GLU A 157 6.61 9.13 -4.93
C GLU A 157 6.70 10.63 -4.68
N SER A 158 7.78 11.29 -5.11
CA SER A 158 7.93 12.74 -4.97
C SER A 158 6.92 13.50 -5.83
N ALA A 159 6.70 13.04 -7.08
CA ALA A 159 5.70 13.62 -7.97
C ALA A 159 4.28 13.43 -7.41
N MET A 160 3.95 12.23 -6.91
CA MET A 160 2.66 11.97 -6.28
C MET A 160 2.45 12.82 -5.02
N ALA A 161 3.46 12.90 -4.14
CA ALA A 161 3.43 13.77 -2.97
C ALA A 161 3.25 15.23 -3.34
N PHE A 162 3.95 15.71 -4.37
CA PHE A 162 3.81 17.08 -4.85
C PHE A 162 2.40 17.38 -5.37
N VAL A 163 1.82 16.47 -6.19
CA VAL A 163 0.44 16.60 -6.66
C VAL A 163 -0.54 16.54 -5.49
N GLY A 164 -0.36 15.62 -4.55
CA GLY A 164 -1.15 15.52 -3.33
C GLY A 164 -1.11 16.80 -2.49
N TYR A 165 0.07 17.40 -2.34
CA TYR A 165 0.25 18.68 -1.67
C TYR A 165 -0.54 19.81 -2.37
N LEU A 166 -0.46 19.90 -3.70
CA LEU A 166 -1.25 20.87 -4.47
C LEU A 166 -2.76 20.65 -4.35
N LEU A 167 -3.19 19.42 -4.10
CA LEU A 167 -4.58 19.06 -3.83
C LEU A 167 -4.99 19.33 -2.37
N GLY A 168 -4.07 19.75 -1.50
CA GLY A 168 -4.34 20.07 -0.10
C GLY A 168 -4.19 18.89 0.86
N ALA A 169 -3.59 17.78 0.40
CA ALA A 169 -3.24 16.68 1.30
C ALA A 169 -2.21 17.15 2.34
N PRO A 170 -2.25 16.61 3.57
CA PRO A 170 -1.30 16.95 4.62
C PRO A 170 0.06 16.31 4.32
N VAL A 171 0.80 16.88 3.37
CA VAL A 171 2.15 16.46 3.01
C VAL A 171 3.13 17.23 3.89
N GLY A 172 3.72 16.53 4.86
CA GLY A 172 4.58 17.14 5.88
C GLY A 172 5.75 16.24 6.28
N ILE A 173 6.27 16.44 7.49
CA ILE A 173 7.41 15.67 8.01
C ILE A 173 7.12 14.18 8.07
N GLY A 174 5.88 13.79 8.42
CA GLY A 174 5.46 12.40 8.42
C GLY A 174 5.49 11.78 7.03
N THR A 175 5.18 12.53 5.97
CA THR A 175 5.29 12.03 4.59
C THR A 175 6.74 11.73 4.21
N LEU A 176 7.69 12.60 4.60
CA LEU A 176 9.12 12.35 4.38
C LEU A 176 9.60 11.11 5.14
N ILE A 177 9.16 10.97 6.40
CA ILE A 177 9.51 9.79 7.21
C ILE A 177 8.94 8.51 6.58
N VAL A 178 7.69 8.53 6.10
CA VAL A 178 7.11 7.38 5.38
C VAL A 178 7.91 7.07 4.12
N ALA A 179 8.26 8.07 3.31
CA ALA A 179 9.04 7.88 2.08
C ALA A 179 10.39 7.20 2.33
N LEU A 180 11.08 7.61 3.41
CA LEU A 180 12.42 7.12 3.73
C LEU A 180 12.43 5.80 4.51
N LEU A 181 11.51 5.63 5.47
CA LEU A 181 11.56 4.53 6.44
C LEU A 181 10.61 3.38 6.13
N LEU A 182 9.54 3.58 5.36
CA LEU A 182 8.58 2.51 5.08
C LEU A 182 9.26 1.33 4.38
N GLY A 183 10.12 1.59 3.39
CA GLY A 183 10.88 0.56 2.68
C GLY A 183 11.78 -0.27 3.61
N PRO A 184 12.71 0.35 4.37
CA PRO A 184 13.50 -0.33 5.39
C PRO A 184 12.68 -1.11 6.41
N PHE A 185 11.56 -0.57 6.90
CA PHE A 185 10.69 -1.27 7.84
C PHE A 185 9.96 -2.46 7.20
N ILE A 186 9.56 -2.38 5.93
CA ILE A 186 9.03 -3.54 5.19
C ILE A 186 10.10 -4.63 5.11
N GLN A 187 11.34 -4.25 4.77
CA GLN A 187 12.46 -5.19 4.66
C GLN A 187 12.77 -5.86 6.01
N TRP A 188 12.74 -5.10 7.10
CA TRP A 188 12.87 -5.64 8.45
C TRP A 188 11.71 -6.57 8.80
N SER A 189 10.48 -6.17 8.46
CA SER A 189 9.26 -6.97 8.69
C SER A 189 9.26 -8.29 7.90
N TYR A 190 9.98 -8.36 6.77
CA TYR A 190 10.15 -9.63 6.07
C TYR A 190 10.85 -10.70 6.88
N PHE A 191 11.68 -10.35 7.87
CA PHE A 191 12.27 -11.32 8.77
C PHE A 191 11.19 -12.11 9.53
N TRP A 192 10.19 -11.41 10.03
CA TRP A 192 9.06 -11.99 10.76
C TRP A 192 8.08 -12.73 9.83
N ALA A 193 7.92 -12.25 8.59
CA ALA A 193 7.07 -12.88 7.58
C ALA A 193 7.73 -14.09 6.86
N ARG A 194 8.95 -14.49 7.23
CA ARG A 194 9.66 -15.65 6.63
C ARG A 194 8.88 -16.96 6.64
N PRO A 195 8.15 -17.35 7.72
CA PRO A 195 7.40 -18.59 7.74
C PRO A 195 6.33 -18.67 6.65
N ILE A 196 5.71 -17.53 6.31
CA ILE A 196 4.67 -17.43 5.28
C ILE A 196 5.24 -17.77 3.90
N ALA A 197 6.47 -17.32 3.62
CA ALA A 197 7.15 -17.61 2.36
C ALA A 197 7.38 -19.12 2.16
N ARG A 198 7.71 -19.84 3.24
CA ARG A 198 7.95 -21.29 3.22
C ARG A 198 6.68 -22.08 2.91
N LEU A 199 5.54 -21.62 3.46
CA LEU A 199 4.25 -22.24 3.19
C LEU A 199 3.95 -22.30 1.69
N TRP A 200 4.33 -21.28 0.91
CA TRP A 200 4.13 -21.30 -0.54
C TRP A 200 5.21 -22.08 -1.31
N SER A 201 6.49 -21.93 -0.96
CA SER A 201 7.59 -22.58 -1.68
C SER A 201 7.50 -24.11 -1.69
N ASP A 202 6.91 -24.67 -0.64
CA ASP A 202 6.77 -26.12 -0.50
C ASP A 202 5.57 -26.65 -1.30
N SER A 203 4.54 -25.82 -1.53
CA SER A 203 3.42 -26.19 -2.43
C SER A 203 3.82 -26.21 -3.91
N ALA A 204 4.65 -25.26 -4.34
CA ALA A 204 5.10 -25.20 -5.74
C ALA A 204 5.96 -26.42 -6.11
N ARG A 205 6.74 -26.94 -5.14
CA ARG A 205 7.54 -28.17 -5.32
C ARG A 205 6.70 -29.45 -5.28
N SER A 206 5.63 -29.50 -4.48
CA SER A 206 4.76 -30.68 -4.45
C SER A 206 3.89 -30.82 -5.70
N SER A 207 3.48 -29.71 -6.35
CA SER A 207 2.70 -29.76 -7.59
C SER A 207 3.54 -30.14 -8.81
N SER A 208 4.81 -29.72 -8.86
CA SER A 208 5.72 -30.07 -9.97
C SER A 208 6.30 -31.49 -9.89
N ALA A 209 6.10 -32.19 -8.78
CA ALA A 209 6.56 -33.57 -8.59
C ALA A 209 5.45 -34.62 -8.83
N SER A 210 4.23 -34.13 -9.13
CA SER A 210 3.04 -34.94 -9.43
C SER A 210 2.61 -34.86 -10.91
N ASP A 211 3.35 -34.11 -11.73
CA ASP A 211 3.24 -34.03 -13.19
C ASP A 211 4.44 -34.73 -13.83
#